data_AF-A0A382ZNE0-F1
#
_entry.id   AF-A0A382ZNE0-F1
#
_cell.length_a   1.000
_cell.length_b   1.000
_cell.length_c   1.000
_cell.angle_alpha   90.00
_cell.angle_beta   90.00
_cell.angle_gamma   90.00
#
_symmetry.space_group_name_H-M   'P 1'
#
loop_
_entity.id
_entity.type
_entity.pdbx_description
1 polymer ?
#
loop_
_entity_poly.entity_id
_entity_poly.type
_entity_poly.pdbx_seq_one_letter_code
_entity_poly.pdbx_strand_id
1 'polypeptide(L)'
;MSNPFDAALEVLDPKDSQGAQRRFPEMPIGEAVDMGCAPDGRPLLDPRIFDSPEFGRNPYPYYRIMRDHYPVFHDQLHNCYFVTRYEDVTACYFDEVGFNTIPKGVSSGVLGNTQLELSGIEHRRRRNIYGRHLVGAALTKRLHALRQLGQELIDEWYVADNPSGAEIDHGAGVVTIELGRAFANAFPISVVAQVLGIPQEARQQFTWWYDAMMS
;
A
#
# COMPACT_ATOMS: atom_id res chain seq x y z
N MET A 1 12.85 38.57 0.40
CA MET A 1 13.02 37.11 0.25
C MET A 1 12.05 36.69 -0.84
N SER A 2 12.54 36.38 -2.03
CA SER A 2 11.69 35.93 -3.14
C SER A 2 11.12 34.56 -2.81
N ASN A 3 9.83 34.38 -3.10
CA ASN A 3 9.14 33.12 -2.88
C ASN A 3 9.75 32.07 -3.84
N PRO A 4 10.31 30.95 -3.35
CA PRO A 4 10.88 29.92 -4.22
C PRO A 4 9.83 29.24 -5.13
N PHE A 5 8.54 29.56 -4.97
CA PHE A 5 7.44 29.13 -5.83
C PHE A 5 7.07 30.11 -6.95
N ASP A 6 7.68 31.29 -7.06
CA ASP A 6 7.48 32.13 -8.26
C ASP A 6 7.95 31.38 -9.52
N ALA A 7 8.99 30.54 -9.40
CA ALA A 7 9.45 29.65 -10.47
C ALA A 7 8.52 28.44 -10.73
N ALA A 8 7.66 28.06 -9.78
CA ALA A 8 6.71 26.96 -9.95
C ALA A 8 5.36 27.44 -10.51
N LEU A 9 4.97 28.68 -10.20
CA LEU A 9 3.77 29.34 -10.72
C LEU A 9 3.90 29.73 -12.20
N GLU A 10 5.13 29.95 -12.71
CA GLU A 10 5.36 30.25 -14.13
C GLU A 10 5.10 29.04 -15.07
N VAL A 11 4.88 27.83 -14.55
CA VAL A 11 4.77 26.59 -15.36
C VAL A 11 3.42 25.88 -15.19
N LEU A 12 2.38 26.60 -14.80
CA LEU A 12 1.01 26.08 -14.78
C LEU A 12 0.21 26.73 -15.90
N ASP A 13 0.17 26.09 -17.08
CA ASP A 13 -0.83 26.40 -18.10
C ASP A 13 -2.19 25.84 -17.62
N PRO A 14 -3.17 26.70 -17.26
CA PRO A 14 -4.47 26.25 -16.77
C PRO A 14 -5.28 25.50 -17.83
N LYS A 15 -4.82 25.45 -19.10
CA LYS A 15 -5.45 24.76 -20.21
C LYS A 15 -4.82 23.39 -20.52
N ASP A 16 -3.74 22.99 -19.85
CA ASP A 16 -3.14 21.67 -20.05
C ASP A 16 -3.96 20.59 -19.33
N SER A 17 -4.87 19.96 -20.09
CA SER A 17 -5.72 18.86 -19.63
C SER A 17 -4.99 17.52 -19.52
N GLN A 18 -3.67 17.46 -19.78
CA GLN A 18 -2.87 16.22 -19.74
C GLN A 18 -1.97 16.11 -18.49
N GLY A 19 -2.22 16.95 -17.48
CA GLY A 19 -1.33 17.45 -16.42
C GLY A 19 -0.60 16.49 -15.46
N ALA A 20 -0.52 15.19 -15.73
CA ALA A 20 0.36 14.26 -14.99
C ALA A 20 0.90 13.11 -15.87
N GLN A 21 0.09 12.55 -16.78
CA GLN A 21 0.44 11.38 -17.58
C GLN A 21 1.57 11.61 -18.62
N ARG A 22 1.81 12.85 -19.05
CA ARG A 22 2.86 13.16 -20.04
C ARG A 22 4.21 13.57 -19.45
N ARG A 23 4.31 13.83 -18.14
CA ARG A 23 5.48 14.52 -17.57
C ARG A 23 6.56 13.59 -17.04
N PHE A 24 6.22 12.37 -16.65
CA PHE A 24 7.17 11.41 -16.07
C PHE A 24 7.20 10.12 -16.90
N PRO A 25 8.26 9.89 -17.70
CA PRO A 25 8.42 8.62 -18.40
C PRO A 25 8.69 7.48 -17.40
N GLU A 26 8.40 6.25 -17.81
CA GLU A 26 8.83 5.08 -17.06
C GLU A 26 10.36 4.96 -17.11
N MET A 27 11.00 4.96 -15.95
CA MET A 27 12.45 4.87 -15.82
C MET A 27 12.88 3.43 -15.54
N PRO A 28 14.13 3.03 -15.82
CA PRO A 28 14.67 1.78 -15.30
C PRO A 28 14.49 1.67 -13.79
N ILE A 29 14.17 0.47 -13.29
CA ILE A 29 13.99 0.24 -11.85
C ILE A 29 15.26 0.66 -11.10
N GLY A 30 15.11 1.52 -10.10
CA GLY A 30 16.24 2.06 -9.33
C GLY A 30 16.75 3.43 -9.80
N GLU A 31 16.28 3.93 -10.95
CA GLU A 31 16.60 5.25 -11.48
C GLU A 31 15.42 6.21 -11.33
N ALA A 32 15.70 7.49 -11.06
CA ALA A 32 14.68 8.53 -10.95
C ALA A 32 14.64 9.37 -12.23
N VAL A 33 13.47 9.91 -12.56
CA VAL A 33 13.37 10.97 -13.57
C VAL A 33 14.22 12.16 -13.13
N ASP A 34 15.05 12.68 -14.05
CA ASP A 34 15.75 13.94 -13.82
C ASP A 34 14.75 15.11 -13.89
N MET A 35 14.48 15.71 -12.73
CA MET A 35 13.59 16.86 -12.57
C MET A 35 14.36 18.18 -12.50
N GLY A 36 15.66 18.16 -12.81
CA GLY A 36 16.59 19.29 -12.69
C GLY A 36 17.22 19.39 -11.31
N CYS A 37 18.11 20.37 -11.14
CA CYS A 37 18.76 20.67 -9.87
C CYS A 37 18.56 22.14 -9.51
N ALA A 38 18.45 22.45 -8.21
CA ALA A 38 18.49 23.83 -7.75
C ALA A 38 19.94 24.37 -7.79
N PRO A 39 20.15 25.68 -7.60
CA PRO A 39 21.48 26.30 -7.69
C PRO A 39 22.53 25.74 -6.71
N ASP A 40 22.10 25.12 -5.62
CA ASP A 40 22.96 24.46 -4.62
C ASP A 40 23.27 22.99 -4.98
N GLY A 41 22.84 22.52 -6.15
CA GLY A 41 23.06 21.15 -6.63
C GLY A 41 22.07 20.12 -6.07
N ARG A 42 21.08 20.53 -5.27
CA ARG A 42 20.04 19.60 -4.80
C ARG A 42 19.15 19.17 -5.98
N PRO A 43 18.85 17.88 -6.16
CA PRO A 43 17.87 17.43 -7.14
C PRO A 43 16.51 18.05 -6.83
N LEU A 44 15.81 18.57 -7.84
CA LEU A 44 14.44 19.06 -7.67
C LEU A 44 13.48 17.86 -7.58
N LEU A 45 12.35 18.08 -6.91
CA LEU A 45 11.30 17.09 -6.77
C LEU A 45 9.95 17.74 -7.10
N ASP A 46 9.36 17.33 -8.21
CA ASP A 46 8.05 17.80 -8.65
C ASP A 46 6.96 16.92 -8.01
N PRO A 47 6.09 17.43 -7.13
CA PRO A 47 5.14 16.61 -6.36
C PRO A 47 4.13 15.85 -7.22
N ARG A 48 3.92 16.24 -8.48
CA ARG A 48 3.09 15.48 -9.43
C ARG A 48 3.63 14.08 -9.72
N ILE A 49 4.91 13.81 -9.41
CA ILE A 49 5.48 12.46 -9.55
C ILE A 49 4.70 11.45 -8.70
N PHE A 50 4.16 11.85 -7.54
CA PHE A 50 3.48 10.95 -6.61
C PHE A 50 2.16 10.39 -7.16
N ASP A 51 1.56 11.04 -8.15
CA ASP A 51 0.35 10.59 -8.84
C ASP A 51 0.66 9.84 -10.15
N SER A 52 1.94 9.66 -10.48
CA SER A 52 2.36 9.05 -11.74
C SER A 52 2.41 7.51 -11.65
N PRO A 53 2.17 6.80 -12.78
CA PRO A 53 2.41 5.35 -12.86
C PRO A 53 3.86 4.97 -12.55
N GLU A 54 4.81 5.84 -12.93
CA GLU A 54 6.24 5.65 -12.66
C GLU A 54 6.52 5.54 -11.16
N PHE A 55 5.98 6.44 -10.35
CA PHE A 55 6.16 6.38 -8.89
C PHE A 55 5.53 5.13 -8.28
N GLY A 56 4.32 4.74 -8.72
CA GLY A 56 3.66 3.52 -8.24
C GLY A 56 4.49 2.26 -8.48
N ARG A 57 5.22 2.19 -9.61
CA ARG A 57 6.03 1.04 -9.99
C ARG A 57 7.48 1.12 -9.46
N ASN A 58 8.06 2.31 -9.35
CA ASN A 58 9.47 2.53 -9.01
C ASN A 58 9.63 3.68 -7.97
N PRO A 59 9.10 3.54 -6.74
CA PRO A 59 9.07 4.64 -5.78
C PRO A 59 10.41 4.91 -5.10
N TYR A 60 11.27 3.88 -4.98
CA TYR A 60 12.47 3.92 -4.14
C TYR A 60 13.53 4.98 -4.53
N PRO A 61 13.77 5.27 -5.83
CA PRO A 61 14.69 6.33 -6.24
C PRO A 61 14.24 7.71 -5.76
N TYR A 62 12.93 7.99 -5.79
CA TYR A 62 12.36 9.24 -5.30
C TYR A 62 12.43 9.33 -3.78
N TYR A 63 12.16 8.23 -3.06
CA TYR A 63 12.39 8.19 -1.61
C TYR A 63 13.87 8.42 -1.24
N ARG A 64 14.83 8.01 -2.08
CA ARG A 64 16.25 8.31 -1.87
C ARG A 64 16.51 9.81 -1.97
N ILE A 65 16.02 10.47 -3.03
CA ILE A 65 16.12 11.94 -3.17
C ILE A 65 15.53 12.63 -1.93
N MET A 66 14.35 12.20 -1.47
CA MET A 66 13.71 12.78 -0.29
C MET A 66 14.55 12.55 0.98
N ARG A 67 15.04 11.33 1.24
CA ARG A 67 15.87 11.08 2.44
C ARG A 67 17.15 11.92 2.47
N ASP A 68 17.77 12.09 1.31
CA ASP A 68 19.08 12.73 1.19
C ASP A 68 18.97 14.26 1.19
N HIS A 69 17.93 14.80 0.53
CA HIS A 69 17.81 16.25 0.28
C HIS A 69 16.57 16.91 0.90
N TYR A 70 15.49 16.16 1.14
CA TYR A 70 14.21 16.66 1.66
C TYR A 70 13.61 15.76 2.76
N PRO A 71 14.31 15.57 3.89
CA PRO A 71 13.91 14.57 4.91
C PRO A 71 12.48 14.81 5.44
N VAL A 72 12.07 16.07 5.46
CA VAL A 72 10.68 16.52 5.63
C VAL A 72 10.32 17.35 4.40
N PHE A 73 9.58 16.77 3.46
CA PHE A 73 9.16 17.43 2.23
C PHE A 73 7.71 17.92 2.36
N HIS A 74 7.50 19.22 2.19
CA HIS A 74 6.16 19.78 2.13
C HIS A 74 5.61 19.65 0.71
N ASP A 75 4.70 18.71 0.55
CA ASP A 75 3.94 18.56 -0.67
C ASP A 75 2.74 19.52 -0.64
N GLN A 76 2.88 20.64 -1.33
CA GLN A 76 1.82 21.64 -1.44
C GLN A 76 0.67 21.21 -2.35
N LEU A 77 0.89 20.27 -3.29
CA LEU A 77 -0.15 19.77 -4.18
C LEU A 77 -1.19 18.96 -3.38
N HIS A 78 -0.70 18.08 -2.52
CA HIS A 78 -1.53 17.25 -1.64
C HIS A 78 -1.78 17.88 -0.26
N ASN A 79 -1.14 19.02 0.01
CA ASN A 79 -1.16 19.73 1.29
C ASN A 79 -0.81 18.79 2.46
N CYS A 80 0.30 18.08 2.33
CA CYS A 80 0.79 17.14 3.33
C CYS A 80 2.33 17.22 3.47
N TYR A 81 2.84 16.62 4.54
CA TYR A 81 4.28 16.50 4.75
C TYR A 81 4.69 15.04 4.62
N PHE A 82 5.70 14.78 3.79
CA PHE A 82 6.36 13.50 3.71
C PHE A 82 7.56 13.48 4.65
N VAL A 83 7.58 12.49 5.54
CA VAL A 83 8.72 12.18 6.42
C VAL A 83 9.33 10.89 5.93
N THR A 84 10.62 10.91 5.57
CA THR A 84 11.21 9.80 4.78
C THR A 84 12.40 9.10 5.42
N ARG A 85 13.06 9.70 6.41
CA ARG A 85 14.13 9.03 7.17
C ARG A 85 13.53 8.11 8.21
N TYR A 86 14.14 6.94 8.37
CA TYR A 86 13.66 5.93 9.31
C TYR A 86 13.56 6.44 10.75
N GLU A 87 14.56 7.19 11.21
CA GLU A 87 14.60 7.75 12.56
C GLU A 87 13.45 8.75 12.78
N ASP A 88 13.21 9.63 11.81
CA ASP A 88 12.13 10.61 11.87
C ASP A 88 10.76 9.93 11.84
N VAL A 89 10.55 8.95 10.95
CA VAL A 89 9.30 8.16 10.89
C VAL A 89 9.07 7.42 12.21
N THR A 90 10.12 6.84 12.79
CA THR A 90 10.03 6.11 14.06
C THR A 90 9.69 7.06 15.21
N ALA A 91 10.31 8.24 15.27
CA ALA A 91 9.98 9.26 16.26
C ALA A 91 8.52 9.71 16.15
N CYS A 92 8.05 9.97 14.93
CA CYS A 92 6.65 10.31 14.66
C CYS A 92 5.70 9.16 15.08
N TYR A 93 6.05 7.91 14.77
CA TYR A 93 5.22 6.73 15.07
C TYR A 93 4.96 6.55 16.57
N PHE A 94 5.93 6.91 17.43
CA PHE A 94 5.80 6.82 18.88
C PHE A 94 5.28 8.09 19.55
N ASP A 95 5.16 9.21 18.82
CA ASP A 95 4.57 10.45 19.32
C ASP A 95 3.05 10.47 19.07
N GLU A 96 2.31 9.80 19.96
CA GLU A 96 0.84 9.75 19.90
C GLU A 96 0.15 11.13 20.08
N VAL A 97 0.88 12.15 20.57
CA VAL A 97 0.32 13.50 20.80
C VAL A 97 0.45 14.34 19.53
N GLY A 98 1.66 14.39 18.96
CA GLY A 98 1.95 15.14 17.74
C GLY A 98 1.41 14.47 16.48
N PHE A 99 1.38 13.14 16.44
CA PHE A 99 0.96 12.33 15.30
C PHE A 99 -0.20 11.41 15.68
N ASN A 100 -1.40 11.97 15.73
CA ASN A 100 -2.63 11.23 15.99
C ASN A 100 -3.47 11.03 14.72
N THR A 101 -4.41 10.10 14.80
CA THR A 101 -5.34 9.81 13.71
C THR A 101 -6.37 10.93 13.59
N ILE A 102 -6.31 11.70 12.50
CA ILE A 102 -7.44 12.54 12.08
C ILE A 102 -8.40 11.64 11.31
N PRO A 103 -9.68 11.51 11.71
CA PRO A 103 -10.63 10.64 11.01
C PRO A 103 -10.82 11.14 9.58
N LYS A 104 -10.36 10.36 8.59
CA LYS A 104 -10.43 10.71 7.17
C LYS A 104 -10.55 9.45 6.32
N GLY A 105 -11.74 8.88 6.28
CA GLY A 105 -12.10 7.85 5.31
C GLY A 105 -13.52 8.06 4.81
N VAL A 106 -13.72 7.90 3.50
CA VAL A 106 -15.07 7.75 2.91
C VAL A 106 -15.81 6.54 3.52
N SER A 107 -15.05 5.56 4.04
CA SER A 107 -15.54 4.37 4.72
C SER A 107 -16.20 4.63 6.08
N SER A 108 -15.90 5.75 6.76
CA SER A 108 -16.41 6.02 8.11
C SER A 108 -17.94 6.23 8.12
N GLY A 109 -18.54 6.63 6.99
CA GLY A 109 -20.00 6.77 6.85
C GLY A 109 -20.76 5.43 6.92
N VAL A 110 -20.10 4.31 6.60
CA VAL A 110 -20.68 2.96 6.62
C VAL A 110 -20.17 2.14 7.80
N LEU A 111 -18.87 2.20 8.09
CA LEU A 111 -18.20 1.37 9.09
C LEU A 111 -18.11 2.02 10.49
N GLY A 112 -18.47 3.31 10.60
CA GLY A 112 -18.23 4.11 11.80
C GLY A 112 -16.73 4.22 12.11
N ASN A 113 -16.41 4.59 13.36
CA ASN A 113 -15.02 4.75 13.78
C ASN A 113 -14.34 3.38 13.92
N THR A 114 -13.55 3.04 12.91
CA THR A 114 -12.76 1.80 12.91
C THR A 114 -11.58 1.90 13.86
N GLN A 115 -10.94 0.77 14.20
CA GLN A 115 -9.75 0.78 15.07
C GLN A 115 -8.66 1.74 14.56
N LEU A 116 -8.47 1.81 13.23
CA LEU A 116 -7.42 2.62 12.60
C LEU A 116 -7.69 4.13 12.69
N GLU A 117 -8.90 4.53 13.08
CA GLU A 117 -9.31 5.93 13.25
C GLU A 117 -9.31 6.37 14.72
N LEU A 118 -8.87 5.50 15.63
CA LEU A 118 -8.79 5.79 17.07
C LEU A 118 -7.35 6.05 17.48
N SER A 119 -7.18 6.93 18.46
CA SER A 119 -5.88 7.23 19.09
C SER A 119 -5.94 7.09 20.61
N GLY A 120 -4.77 6.97 21.25
CA GLY A 120 -4.60 6.98 22.70
C GLY A 120 -5.36 5.88 23.46
N ILE A 121 -6.02 6.28 24.55
CA ILE A 121 -6.69 5.35 25.48
C ILE A 121 -7.79 4.54 24.79
N GLU A 122 -8.60 5.17 23.94
CA GLU A 122 -9.73 4.50 23.29
C GLU A 122 -9.23 3.44 22.28
N HIS A 123 -8.19 3.77 21.51
CA HIS A 123 -7.51 2.79 20.65
C HIS A 123 -7.04 1.58 21.47
N ARG A 124 -6.31 1.82 22.57
CA ARG A 124 -5.77 0.75 23.43
C ARG A 124 -6.87 -0.11 24.02
N ARG A 125 -7.93 0.52 24.53
CA ARG A 125 -9.08 -0.16 25.14
C ARG A 125 -9.77 -1.10 24.16
N ARG A 126 -10.09 -0.62 22.95
CA ARG A 126 -10.73 -1.46 21.92
C ARG A 126 -9.82 -2.55 21.40
N ARG A 127 -8.55 -2.23 21.13
CA ARG A 127 -7.55 -3.23 20.68
C ARG A 127 -7.42 -4.37 21.68
N ASN A 128 -7.45 -4.09 22.97
CA ASN A 128 -7.30 -5.11 24.01
C ASN A 128 -8.45 -6.14 24.05
N ILE A 129 -9.61 -5.84 23.47
CA ILE A 129 -10.75 -6.77 23.42
C ILE A 129 -10.40 -7.98 22.54
N TYR A 130 -9.77 -7.75 21.38
CA TYR A 130 -9.52 -8.79 20.38
C TYR A 130 -8.04 -9.10 20.17
N GLY A 131 -7.12 -8.16 20.46
CA GLY A 131 -5.70 -8.27 20.12
C GLY A 131 -5.00 -9.49 20.69
N ARG A 132 -5.40 -9.95 21.90
CA ARG A 132 -4.89 -11.18 22.52
C ARG A 132 -5.14 -12.45 21.69
N HIS A 133 -6.13 -12.43 20.80
CA HIS A 133 -6.46 -13.55 19.93
C HIS A 133 -5.64 -13.58 18.63
N LEU A 134 -4.88 -12.52 18.36
CA LEU A 134 -4.11 -12.33 17.11
C LEU A 134 -2.60 -12.43 17.29
N VAL A 135 -2.10 -12.58 18.53
CA VAL A 135 -0.65 -12.59 18.83
C VAL A 135 -0.25 -13.78 19.71
N GLY A 136 1.06 -14.00 19.85
CA GLY A 136 1.64 -14.98 20.77
C GLY A 136 1.12 -16.41 20.56
N ALA A 137 0.76 -17.08 21.66
CA ALA A 137 0.29 -18.46 21.63
C ALA A 137 -0.99 -18.65 20.81
N ALA A 138 -1.90 -17.66 20.78
CA ALA A 138 -3.13 -17.75 19.99
C ALA A 138 -2.84 -17.77 18.49
N LEU A 139 -1.93 -16.92 18.01
CA LEU A 139 -1.44 -16.95 16.63
C LEU A 139 -0.71 -18.27 16.32
N THR A 140 0.16 -18.70 17.24
CA THR A 140 0.97 -19.92 17.07
C THR A 140 0.09 -21.15 16.85
N LYS A 141 -1.02 -21.28 17.61
CA LYS A 141 -2.00 -22.36 17.44
C LYS A 141 -2.68 -22.37 16.07
N ARG A 142 -2.76 -21.23 15.38
CA ARG A 142 -3.38 -21.11 14.06
C ARG A 142 -2.42 -21.44 12.91
N LEU A 143 -1.11 -21.43 13.14
CA LEU A 143 -0.11 -21.62 12.07
C LEU A 143 -0.33 -22.90 11.26
N HIS A 144 -0.78 -23.98 11.89
CA HIS A 144 -1.10 -25.22 11.17
C HIS A 144 -2.24 -25.01 10.16
N ALA A 145 -3.33 -24.38 10.61
CA ALA A 145 -4.49 -24.10 9.76
C ALA A 145 -4.17 -23.08 8.66
N LEU A 146 -3.28 -22.11 8.92
CA LEU A 146 -2.80 -21.16 7.91
C LEU A 146 -1.91 -21.83 6.85
N ARG A 147 -1.05 -22.77 7.26
CA ARG A 147 -0.25 -23.57 6.34
C ARG A 147 -1.13 -24.47 5.49
N GLN A 148 -2.16 -25.07 6.08
CA GLN A 148 -3.13 -25.88 5.36
C GLN A 148 -3.84 -25.06 4.29
N LEU A 149 -4.31 -23.84 4.61
CA LEU A 149 -4.90 -22.94 3.61
C LEU A 149 -3.93 -22.63 2.46
N GLY A 150 -2.65 -22.41 2.77
CA GLY A 150 -1.63 -22.20 1.75
C GLY A 150 -1.43 -23.43 0.87
N GLN A 151 -1.41 -24.62 1.47
CA GLN A 151 -1.28 -25.87 0.74
C GLN A 151 -2.49 -26.14 -0.16
N GLU A 152 -3.71 -25.92 0.34
CA GLU A 152 -4.95 -26.07 -0.43
C GLU A 152 -4.91 -25.21 -1.70
N LEU A 153 -4.52 -23.93 -1.58
CA LEU A 153 -4.38 -23.04 -2.75
C LEU A 153 -3.28 -23.48 -3.71
N ILE A 154 -2.18 -24.06 -3.21
CA ILE A 154 -1.09 -24.58 -4.05
C ILE A 154 -1.52 -25.87 -4.77
N ASP A 155 -2.26 -26.74 -4.10
CA ASP A 155 -2.75 -28.00 -4.66
C ASP A 155 -3.74 -27.74 -5.82
N GLU A 156 -4.51 -26.65 -5.75
CA GLU A 156 -5.39 -26.19 -6.84
C GLU A 156 -4.64 -25.91 -8.14
N TRP A 157 -3.35 -25.57 -8.10
CA TRP A 157 -2.54 -25.28 -9.29
C TRP A 157 -2.44 -26.45 -10.27
N TYR A 158 -2.60 -27.68 -9.77
CA TYR A 158 -2.45 -28.92 -10.53
C TYR A 158 -3.78 -29.50 -11.03
N VAL A 159 -4.90 -28.82 -10.77
CA VAL A 159 -6.24 -29.25 -11.20
C VAL A 159 -6.47 -28.80 -12.65
N ALA A 160 -6.94 -29.70 -13.52
CA ALA A 160 -7.12 -29.42 -14.95
C ALA A 160 -8.09 -28.27 -15.25
N ASP A 161 -9.13 -28.10 -14.42
CA ASP A 161 -10.12 -27.01 -14.52
C ASP A 161 -9.82 -25.85 -13.55
N ASN A 162 -8.55 -25.61 -13.23
CA ASN A 162 -8.19 -24.61 -12.22
C ASN A 162 -8.68 -23.19 -12.61
N PRO A 163 -9.51 -22.55 -11.77
CA PRO A 163 -10.03 -21.20 -12.02
C PRO A 163 -8.94 -20.12 -12.06
N SER A 164 -7.74 -20.42 -11.54
CA SER A 164 -6.58 -19.52 -11.53
C SER A 164 -5.88 -19.41 -12.89
N GLY A 165 -6.29 -20.20 -13.88
CA GLY A 165 -5.75 -20.20 -15.24
C GLY A 165 -4.29 -20.64 -15.32
N ALA A 166 -3.96 -21.73 -14.62
CA ALA A 166 -2.64 -22.37 -14.68
C ALA A 166 -2.44 -23.08 -16.03
N GLU A 167 -1.27 -22.93 -16.62
CA GLU A 167 -0.87 -23.66 -17.83
C GLU A 167 0.00 -24.85 -17.43
N ILE A 168 -0.44 -26.07 -17.76
CA ILE A 168 0.23 -27.31 -17.39
C ILE A 168 0.92 -27.90 -18.62
N ASP A 169 2.25 -27.93 -18.61
CA ASP A 169 3.04 -28.72 -19.55
C ASP A 169 3.25 -30.13 -18.98
N HIS A 170 2.38 -31.06 -19.40
CA HIS A 170 2.47 -32.47 -18.98
C HIS A 170 3.71 -33.20 -19.49
N GLY A 171 4.34 -32.73 -20.57
CA GLY A 171 5.55 -33.33 -21.13
C GLY A 171 6.80 -32.95 -20.34
N ALA A 172 6.86 -31.71 -19.85
CA ALA A 172 7.96 -31.19 -19.04
C ALA A 172 7.73 -31.33 -17.52
N GLY A 173 6.49 -31.60 -17.08
CA GLY A 173 6.11 -31.59 -15.67
C GLY A 173 6.16 -30.19 -15.05
N VAL A 174 5.90 -29.15 -15.86
CA VAL A 174 6.01 -27.75 -15.46
C VAL A 174 4.61 -27.13 -15.40
N VAL A 175 4.34 -26.37 -14.34
CA VAL A 175 3.13 -25.56 -14.20
C VAL A 175 3.51 -24.09 -14.21
N THR A 176 2.89 -23.31 -15.09
CA THR A 176 3.06 -21.86 -15.17
C THR A 176 1.81 -21.18 -14.63
N ILE A 177 1.99 -20.24 -13.70
CA ILE A 177 0.90 -19.50 -13.04
C ILE A 177 1.18 -18.01 -12.99
N GLU A 178 0.12 -17.22 -12.94
CA GLU A 178 0.18 -15.83 -12.48
C GLU A 178 0.01 -15.82 -10.95
N LEU A 179 1.11 -15.60 -10.22
CA LEU A 179 1.17 -15.78 -8.77
C LEU A 179 0.24 -14.84 -7.99
N GLY A 180 -0.02 -13.64 -8.51
CA GLY A 180 -0.95 -12.68 -7.92
C GLY A 180 -2.35 -13.26 -7.81
N ARG A 181 -2.93 -13.64 -8.95
CA ARG A 181 -4.24 -14.25 -9.10
C ARG A 181 -4.32 -15.63 -8.46
N ALA A 182 -3.30 -16.46 -8.65
CA ALA A 182 -3.31 -17.86 -8.19
C ALA A 182 -3.03 -18.02 -6.68
N PHE A 183 -2.51 -16.99 -6.01
CA PHE A 183 -2.16 -17.10 -4.59
C PHE A 183 -2.19 -15.78 -3.82
N ALA A 184 -1.44 -14.77 -4.25
CA ALA A 184 -1.16 -13.60 -3.42
C ALA A 184 -2.42 -12.77 -3.09
N ASN A 185 -3.41 -12.76 -3.98
CA ASN A 185 -4.69 -12.10 -3.77
C ASN A 185 -5.62 -12.95 -2.88
N ALA A 186 -5.69 -14.26 -3.12
CA ALA A 186 -6.64 -15.15 -2.46
C ALA A 186 -6.21 -15.56 -1.03
N PHE A 187 -4.91 -15.74 -0.79
CA PHE A 187 -4.40 -16.25 0.48
C PHE A 187 -4.70 -15.30 1.66
N PRO A 188 -4.40 -13.99 1.59
CA PRO A 188 -4.70 -13.06 2.70
C PRO A 188 -6.19 -12.98 3.03
N ILE A 189 -7.06 -12.98 2.01
CA ILE A 189 -8.52 -12.97 2.18
C ILE A 189 -8.97 -14.25 2.90
N SER A 190 -8.45 -15.40 2.49
CA SER A 190 -8.74 -16.70 3.12
C SER A 190 -8.27 -16.76 4.57
N VAL A 191 -7.10 -16.18 4.88
CA VAL A 191 -6.59 -16.05 6.25
C VAL A 191 -7.52 -15.17 7.09
N VAL A 192 -7.95 -14.01 6.57
CA VAL A 192 -8.89 -13.12 7.27
C VAL A 192 -10.21 -13.84 7.55
N ALA A 193 -10.79 -14.51 6.55
CA ALA A 193 -12.02 -15.27 6.70
C ALA A 193 -11.90 -16.36 7.79
N GLN A 194 -10.79 -17.10 7.81
CA GLN A 194 -10.52 -18.11 8.83
C GLN A 194 -10.35 -17.48 10.23
N VAL A 195 -9.64 -16.36 10.34
CA VAL A 195 -9.42 -15.66 11.62
C VAL A 195 -10.74 -15.12 12.17
N LEU A 196 -11.62 -14.59 11.31
CA LEU A 196 -12.95 -14.09 11.66
C LEU A 196 -13.97 -15.21 11.92
N GLY A 197 -13.63 -16.47 11.61
CA GLY A 197 -14.53 -17.61 11.77
C GLY A 197 -15.65 -17.66 10.74
N ILE A 198 -15.42 -17.10 9.54
CA ILE A 198 -16.38 -17.17 8.44
C ILE A 198 -16.51 -18.63 7.99
N PRO A 199 -17.73 -19.18 7.93
CA PRO A 199 -17.97 -20.54 7.45
C PRO A 199 -17.43 -20.75 6.02
N GLN A 200 -17.01 -21.97 5.70
CA GLN A 200 -16.36 -22.26 4.42
C GLN A 200 -17.28 -21.95 3.23
N GLU A 201 -18.57 -22.27 3.38
CA GLU A 201 -19.64 -22.01 2.43
C GLU A 201 -19.86 -20.51 2.12
N ALA A 202 -19.47 -19.62 3.04
CA ALA A 202 -19.63 -18.17 2.89
C ALA A 202 -18.38 -17.47 2.31
N ARG A 203 -17.26 -18.20 2.10
CA ARG A 203 -15.99 -17.59 1.68
C ARG A 203 -16.04 -16.99 0.28
N GLN A 204 -16.73 -17.63 -0.67
CA GLN A 204 -16.90 -17.06 -2.01
C GLN A 204 -17.67 -15.74 -1.98
N GLN A 205 -18.75 -15.70 -1.21
CA GLN A 205 -19.54 -14.48 -1.01
C GLN A 205 -18.71 -13.38 -0.33
N PHE A 206 -17.92 -13.75 0.68
CA PHE A 206 -17.03 -12.82 1.37
C PHE A 206 -15.95 -12.24 0.44
N THR A 207 -15.36 -13.08 -0.41
CA THR A 207 -14.36 -12.65 -1.40
C THR A 207 -14.99 -11.67 -2.38
N TRP A 208 -16.19 -11.96 -2.89
CA TRP A 208 -16.92 -11.06 -3.77
C TRP A 208 -17.22 -9.70 -3.14
N TRP A 209 -17.67 -9.66 -1.88
CA TRP A 209 -17.88 -8.40 -1.16
C TRP A 209 -16.58 -7.62 -0.96
N TYR A 210 -15.49 -8.33 -0.66
CA TYR A 210 -14.18 -7.71 -0.49
C TYR A 210 -13.68 -7.06 -1.78
N ASP A 211 -13.78 -7.78 -2.90
CA ASP A 211 -13.39 -7.27 -4.22
C ASP A 211 -14.22 -6.04 -4.60
N ALA A 212 -15.54 -6.09 -4.40
CA ALA A 212 -16.44 -4.97 -4.69
C ALA A 212 -16.21 -3.73 -3.81
N MET A 213 -15.62 -3.90 -2.61
CA MET A 213 -15.27 -2.79 -1.72
C MET A 213 -13.92 -2.15 -2.10
N MET A 214 -13.00 -2.92 -2.67
CA MET A 214 -11.64 -2.50 -2.98
C MET A 214 -11.43 -2.08 -4.44
N SER A 215 -12.39 -2.38 -5.33
CA SER A 215 -12.43 -1.94 -6.74
C SER A 215 -12.92 -0.50 -6.89
#